data_AF-A0A183D473-F1
#
_entry.id   AF-A0A183D473-F1
#
_cell.length_a   1.000
_cell.length_b   1.000
_cell.length_c   1.000
_cell.angle_alpha   90.00
_cell.angle_beta   90.00
_cell.angle_gamma   90.00
#
_symmetry.space_group_name_H-M   'P 1'
#
loop_
_entity.id
_entity.type
_entity.pdbx_description
1 polymer ?
#
loop_
_entity_poly.entity_id
_entity_poly.type
_entity_poly.pdbx_seq_one_letter_code
_entity_poly.pdbx_strand_id
1 'polypeptide(L)'
;LITCLVHYYLDDDAETNRLRSDLRTFCPTIFSADDARTVQATEMIEQARNLPPGLARKELLEEAVKLLRSSVQKLKLPLICELLYEVNYVQGIADLVLARAEKDDPKMLALIAYKNRLEDSEVFAREAIMKRKEAYRCITSTLDRIMVDERSLGTGDQLNPSKDIVIRSVFDSKDELAHVAVFKWLLEHDFVNVVLQSKSPYLESFLHRRVEEGGSSRSLDLLWRFHERSGDHRKATDLLFELAQRETDKLSIDRRVAYLSQAAMCARSASSEADPGSNIHDLIVEIGDKLDVAQVQLATKLVLTRLLSLKP
;
A
#
# COMPACT_ATOMS: atom_id res chain seq x y z
N LEU A 1 26.47 -21.30 13.82
CA LEU A 1 27.02 -21.84 15.08
C LEU A 1 26.33 -21.23 16.30
N ILE A 2 26.41 -19.91 16.55
CA ILE A 2 25.76 -19.27 17.71
C ILE A 2 24.24 -19.51 17.72
N THR A 3 23.56 -19.30 16.58
CA THR A 3 22.13 -19.58 16.43
C THR A 3 21.79 -21.05 16.77
N CYS A 4 22.60 -22.00 16.27
CA CYS A 4 22.41 -23.43 16.58
C CYS A 4 22.66 -23.77 18.06
N LEU A 5 23.62 -23.10 18.69
CA LEU A 5 23.93 -23.30 20.10
C LEU A 5 22.78 -22.81 20.99
N VAL A 6 22.22 -21.64 20.67
CA VAL A 6 21.03 -21.11 21.35
C VAL A 6 19.83 -22.04 21.15
N HIS A 7 19.58 -22.50 19.92
CA HIS A 7 18.48 -23.42 19.64
C HIS A 7 18.62 -24.76 20.40
N TYR A 8 19.84 -25.19 20.72
CA TYR A 8 20.07 -26.42 21.50
C TYR A 8 19.66 -26.29 22.97
N TYR A 9 19.68 -25.09 23.54
CA TYR A 9 19.34 -24.84 24.95
C TYR A 9 17.90 -24.33 25.17
N LEU A 10 17.08 -24.27 24.12
CA LEU A 10 15.72 -23.71 24.14
C LEU A 10 14.80 -24.25 25.24
N ASP A 11 15.04 -25.47 25.74
CA ASP A 11 14.22 -26.11 26.77
C ASP A 11 14.58 -25.67 28.21
N ASP A 12 15.69 -24.95 28.41
CA ASP A 12 16.09 -24.40 29.72
C ASP A 12 16.35 -22.88 29.64
N ASP A 13 15.37 -22.10 30.11
CA ASP A 13 15.42 -20.63 30.16
C ASP A 13 16.62 -20.11 30.98
N ALA A 14 17.04 -20.81 32.04
CA ALA A 14 18.12 -20.36 32.91
C ALA A 14 19.49 -20.56 32.23
N GLU A 15 19.70 -21.70 31.57
CA GLU A 15 20.91 -21.96 30.79
C GLU A 15 21.01 -21.05 29.57
N THR A 16 19.90 -20.80 28.89
CA THR A 16 19.84 -19.92 27.72
C THR A 16 20.19 -18.47 28.06
N ASN A 17 19.67 -17.95 29.18
CA ASN A 17 20.01 -16.60 29.65
C ASN A 17 21.50 -16.47 30.04
N ARG A 18 22.07 -17.49 30.67
CA ARG A 18 23.51 -17.52 31.00
C ARG A 18 24.37 -17.53 29.73
N LEU A 19 24.06 -18.41 28.79
CA LEU A 19 24.75 -18.49 27.51
C LEU A 19 24.71 -17.16 26.74
N ARG A 20 23.55 -16.48 26.70
CA ARG A 20 23.43 -15.14 26.08
C ARG A 20 24.33 -14.11 26.77
N SER A 21 24.41 -14.13 28.10
CA SER A 21 25.27 -13.24 28.86
C SER A 21 26.76 -13.51 28.59
N ASP A 22 27.13 -14.79 28.53
CA ASP A 22 28.50 -15.22 28.28
C ASP A 22 28.94 -14.86 26.85
N LEU A 23 28.12 -15.14 25.83
CA LEU A 23 28.40 -14.75 24.44
C LEU A 23 28.60 -13.24 24.29
N ARG A 24 27.81 -12.43 25.01
CA ARG A 24 27.96 -10.97 25.00
C ARG A 24 29.26 -10.51 25.67
N THR A 25 29.69 -11.22 26.72
CA THR A 25 30.90 -10.88 27.49
C THR A 25 32.17 -11.32 26.78
N PHE A 26 32.18 -12.53 26.23
CA PHE A 26 33.36 -13.14 25.63
C PHE A 26 33.47 -12.92 24.12
N CYS A 27 32.38 -12.61 23.42
CA CYS A 27 32.36 -12.44 21.96
C CYS A 27 31.55 -11.21 21.47
N PRO A 28 31.78 -9.99 22.02
CA PRO A 28 30.93 -8.82 21.73
C PRO A 28 30.96 -8.35 20.28
N THR A 29 32.02 -8.67 19.52
CA THR A 29 32.13 -8.35 18.09
C THR A 29 31.31 -9.28 17.20
N ILE A 30 30.95 -10.47 17.70
CA ILE A 30 30.19 -11.50 16.97
C ILE A 30 28.75 -11.57 17.48
N PHE A 31 28.53 -11.24 18.76
CA PHE A 31 27.23 -11.25 19.42
C PHE A 31 26.97 -9.94 20.15
N SER A 32 26.27 -9.04 19.48
CA SER A 32 25.92 -7.72 19.99
C SER A 32 24.72 -7.77 20.95
N ALA A 33 24.47 -6.66 21.65
CA ALA A 33 23.26 -6.51 22.46
C ALA A 33 21.97 -6.62 21.62
N ASP A 34 22.02 -6.23 20.34
CA ASP A 34 20.86 -6.34 19.44
C ASP A 34 20.65 -7.80 18.99
N ASP A 35 21.72 -8.57 18.82
CA ASP A 35 21.65 -10.01 18.54
C ASP A 35 21.04 -10.75 19.73
N ALA A 36 21.45 -10.40 20.97
CA ALA A 36 20.88 -10.96 22.19
C ALA A 36 19.37 -10.70 22.32
N ARG A 37 18.91 -9.47 22.01
CA ARG A 37 17.47 -9.14 22.01
C ARG A 37 16.71 -9.88 20.91
N THR A 38 17.31 -9.99 19.73
CA THR A 38 16.71 -10.72 18.61
C THR A 38 16.52 -12.18 18.97
N VAL A 39 17.56 -12.80 19.53
CA VAL A 39 17.52 -14.19 20.02
C VAL A 39 16.44 -14.37 21.09
N GLN A 40 16.44 -13.51 22.11
CA GLN A 40 15.42 -13.55 23.17
C GLN A 40 14.00 -13.46 22.61
N ALA A 41 13.76 -12.54 21.67
CA ALA A 41 12.44 -12.40 21.06
C ALA A 41 12.06 -13.60 20.18
N THR A 42 13.01 -14.19 19.45
CA THR A 42 12.74 -15.43 18.69
C THR A 42 12.43 -16.61 19.60
N GLU A 43 13.10 -16.73 20.76
CA GLU A 43 12.76 -17.72 21.79
C GLU A 43 11.33 -17.52 22.30
N MET A 44 10.92 -16.28 22.57
CA MET A 44 9.55 -15.95 22.99
C MET A 44 8.51 -16.31 21.92
N ILE A 45 8.82 -16.13 20.62
CA ILE A 45 7.96 -16.55 19.51
C ILE A 45 7.83 -18.07 19.46
N GLU A 46 8.94 -18.80 19.62
CA GLU A 46 8.96 -20.27 19.67
C GLU A 46 8.17 -20.80 20.88
N GLN A 47 8.32 -20.19 22.06
CA GLN A 47 7.51 -20.50 23.24
C GLN A 47 6.02 -20.26 22.98
N ALA A 48 5.67 -19.15 22.33
CA ALA A 48 4.28 -18.84 21.97
C ALA A 48 3.65 -19.87 21.02
N ARG A 49 4.45 -20.56 20.19
CA ARG A 49 3.98 -21.64 19.31
C ARG A 49 3.41 -22.83 20.10
N ASN A 50 3.99 -23.11 21.27
CA ASN A 50 3.58 -24.21 22.14
C ASN A 50 2.43 -23.83 23.10
N LEU A 51 2.02 -22.56 23.13
CA LEU A 51 0.91 -22.09 23.96
C LEU A 51 -0.43 -22.17 23.19
N PRO A 52 -1.53 -22.54 23.88
CA PRO A 52 -2.86 -22.47 23.28
C PRO A 52 -3.24 -21.00 22.97
N PRO A 53 -4.15 -20.76 22.02
CA PRO A 53 -4.68 -19.42 21.77
C PRO A 53 -5.29 -18.81 23.06
N GLY A 54 -4.86 -17.60 23.42
CA GLY A 54 -5.32 -16.94 24.64
C GLY A 54 -4.50 -15.69 24.99
N LEU A 55 -4.84 -15.06 26.12
CA LEU A 55 -4.21 -13.81 26.57
C LEU A 55 -2.70 -13.97 26.77
N ALA A 56 -2.27 -15.03 27.47
CA ALA A 56 -0.84 -15.27 27.75
C ALA A 56 0.00 -15.39 26.47
N ARG A 57 -0.51 -16.09 25.45
CA ARG A 57 0.16 -16.20 24.15
C ARG A 57 0.26 -14.84 23.46
N LYS A 58 -0.81 -14.04 23.52
CA LYS A 58 -0.85 -12.70 22.93
C LYS A 58 0.16 -11.76 23.61
N GLU A 59 0.15 -11.70 24.94
CA GLU A 59 1.08 -10.86 25.71
C GLU A 59 2.55 -11.23 25.45
N LEU A 60 2.85 -12.53 25.35
CA LEU A 60 4.19 -13.01 25.02
C LEU A 60 4.65 -12.54 23.63
N LEU A 61 3.77 -12.65 22.62
CA LEU A 61 4.06 -12.20 21.26
C LEU A 61 4.18 -10.67 21.15
N GLU A 62 3.36 -9.92 21.89
CA GLU A 62 3.44 -8.46 21.97
C GLU A 62 4.78 -7.99 22.55
N GLU A 63 5.25 -8.61 23.64
CA GLU A 63 6.54 -8.27 24.24
C GLU A 63 7.71 -8.69 23.34
N ALA A 64 7.61 -9.84 22.65
CA ALA A 64 8.61 -10.27 21.67
C ALA A 64 8.74 -9.26 20.51
N VAL A 65 7.62 -8.81 19.94
CA VAL A 65 7.61 -7.81 18.87
C VAL A 65 8.15 -6.45 19.34
N LYS A 66 7.84 -6.06 20.58
CA LYS A 66 8.38 -4.83 21.18
C LYS A 66 9.90 -4.88 21.34
N LEU A 67 10.47 -6.02 21.73
CA LEU A 67 11.93 -6.22 21.77
C LEU A 67 12.55 -6.09 20.36
N LEU A 68 11.97 -6.78 19.38
CA LEU A 68 12.42 -6.73 17.97
C LEU A 68 12.35 -5.32 17.39
N ARG A 69 11.31 -4.55 17.72
CA ARG A 69 11.15 -3.17 17.26
C ARG A 69 12.32 -2.26 17.65
N SER A 70 12.96 -2.52 18.80
CA SER A 70 14.07 -1.70 19.30
C SER A 70 15.33 -1.77 18.41
N SER A 71 15.54 -2.89 17.72
CA SER A 71 16.70 -3.15 16.86
C SER A 71 16.30 -3.45 15.40
N VAL A 72 15.13 -2.96 14.98
CA VAL A 72 14.47 -3.34 13.71
C VAL A 72 15.37 -3.20 12.46
N GLN A 73 16.30 -2.24 12.46
CA GLN A 73 17.21 -1.97 11.34
C GLN A 73 18.29 -3.06 11.11
N LYS A 74 18.58 -3.86 12.13
CA LYS A 74 19.55 -4.96 12.05
C LYS A 74 18.88 -6.31 11.83
N LEU A 75 17.57 -6.38 11.97
CA LEU A 75 16.82 -7.62 11.78
C LEU A 75 16.90 -8.10 10.34
N LYS A 76 16.98 -9.42 10.19
CA LYS A 76 16.62 -10.12 8.96
C LYS A 76 15.10 -10.17 8.87
N LEU A 77 14.50 -9.03 8.53
CA LEU A 77 13.06 -8.81 8.62
C LEU A 77 12.22 -9.93 7.95
N PRO A 78 12.53 -10.41 6.73
CA PRO A 78 11.76 -11.48 6.11
C PRO A 78 11.69 -12.76 6.97
N LEU A 79 12.80 -13.17 7.59
CA LEU A 79 12.83 -14.37 8.43
C LEU A 79 11.96 -14.20 9.69
N ILE A 80 11.99 -13.02 10.30
CA ILE A 80 11.15 -12.73 11.47
C ILE A 80 9.67 -12.70 11.09
N CYS A 81 9.33 -12.14 9.93
CA CYS A 81 7.96 -12.15 9.42
C CYS A 81 7.45 -13.59 9.21
N GLU A 82 8.29 -14.48 8.68
CA GLU A 82 7.98 -15.91 8.53
C GLU A 82 7.67 -16.57 9.89
N LEU A 83 8.52 -16.37 10.91
CA LEU A 83 8.28 -16.92 12.26
C LEU A 83 6.97 -16.41 12.87
N LEU A 84 6.68 -15.11 12.71
CA LEU A 84 5.43 -14.51 13.18
C LEU A 84 4.22 -15.03 12.42
N TYR A 85 4.35 -15.34 11.13
CA TYR A 85 3.30 -15.94 10.33
C TYR A 85 2.95 -17.34 10.82
N GLU A 86 3.97 -18.18 11.09
CA GLU A 86 3.79 -19.56 11.58
C GLU A 86 3.03 -19.63 12.92
N VAL A 87 3.15 -18.59 13.76
CA VAL A 87 2.38 -18.47 15.01
C VAL A 87 1.12 -17.62 14.87
N ASN A 88 0.65 -17.35 13.65
CA ASN A 88 -0.55 -16.58 13.33
C ASN A 88 -0.58 -15.15 13.92
N TYR A 89 0.58 -14.50 14.06
CA TYR A 89 0.71 -13.15 14.62
C TYR A 89 0.99 -12.09 13.55
N VAL A 90 0.09 -11.96 12.59
CA VAL A 90 0.23 -11.07 11.43
C VAL A 90 0.21 -9.57 11.78
N GLN A 91 -0.39 -9.19 12.91
CA GLN A 91 -0.35 -7.81 13.42
C GLN A 91 1.10 -7.39 13.71
N GLY A 92 1.89 -8.27 14.34
CA GLY A 92 3.29 -8.02 14.63
C GLY A 92 4.15 -7.84 13.37
N ILE A 93 3.78 -8.51 12.27
CA ILE A 93 4.44 -8.33 10.96
C ILE A 93 4.26 -6.90 10.48
N ALA A 94 3.02 -6.40 10.45
CA ALA A 94 2.74 -5.03 10.03
C ALA A 94 3.47 -4.01 10.93
N ASP A 95 3.44 -4.21 12.25
CA ASP A 95 4.11 -3.33 13.22
C ASP A 95 5.63 -3.23 12.98
N LEU A 96 6.30 -4.37 12.76
CA LEU A 96 7.75 -4.39 12.49
C LEU A 96 8.10 -3.79 11.13
N VAL A 97 7.30 -4.06 10.10
CA VAL A 97 7.54 -3.52 8.75
C VAL A 97 7.38 -2.00 8.74
N LEU A 98 6.33 -1.46 9.35
CA LEU A 98 6.10 -0.02 9.46
C LEU A 98 7.23 0.65 10.27
N ALA A 99 7.63 0.04 11.40
CA ALA A 99 8.76 0.53 12.18
C ALA A 99 10.09 0.48 11.40
N ARG A 100 10.31 -0.56 10.58
CA ARG A 100 11.49 -0.67 9.72
C ARG A 100 11.52 0.47 8.71
N ALA A 101 10.42 0.69 7.99
CA ALA A 101 10.32 1.73 6.97
C ALA A 101 10.57 3.13 7.54
N GLU A 102 10.02 3.42 8.72
CA GLU A 102 10.24 4.69 9.42
C GLU A 102 11.71 4.87 9.84
N LYS A 103 12.33 3.84 10.40
CA LYS A 103 13.72 3.91 10.89
C LYS A 103 14.75 3.97 9.76
N ASP A 104 14.50 3.30 8.64
CA ASP A 104 15.40 3.27 7.49
C ASP A 104 15.35 4.55 6.65
N ASP A 105 14.25 5.32 6.73
CA ASP A 105 14.08 6.62 6.07
C ASP A 105 13.50 7.68 7.03
N PRO A 106 14.26 8.11 8.04
CA PRO A 106 13.78 9.04 9.08
C PRO A 106 13.57 10.47 8.55
N LYS A 107 14.20 10.81 7.43
CA LYS A 107 14.06 12.12 6.77
C LYS A 107 12.94 12.14 5.73
N MET A 108 12.19 11.03 5.57
CA MET A 108 11.09 10.89 4.62
C MET A 108 11.52 11.19 3.17
N LEU A 109 12.77 10.90 2.81
CA LEU A 109 13.31 11.19 1.48
C LEU A 109 12.54 10.45 0.40
N ALA A 110 12.09 9.23 0.69
CA ALA A 110 11.27 8.47 -0.25
C ALA A 110 9.92 9.13 -0.49
N LEU A 111 9.28 9.68 0.56
CA LEU A 111 7.99 10.35 0.43
C LEU A 111 8.13 11.69 -0.30
N ILE A 112 9.19 12.45 -0.03
CA ILE A 112 9.49 13.70 -0.75
C ILE A 112 9.71 13.40 -2.23
N ALA A 113 10.52 12.40 -2.56
CA ALA A 113 10.77 11.98 -3.93
C ALA A 113 9.48 11.51 -4.62
N TYR A 114 8.66 10.74 -3.92
CA TYR A 114 7.33 10.34 -4.39
C TYR A 114 6.49 11.58 -4.72
N LYS A 115 6.22 12.47 -3.77
CA LYS A 115 5.34 13.63 -3.98
C LYS A 115 5.79 14.55 -5.11
N ASN A 116 7.10 14.72 -5.27
CA ASN A 116 7.67 15.64 -6.24
C ASN A 116 7.99 15.02 -7.61
N ARG A 117 7.72 13.72 -7.82
CA ARG A 117 8.06 13.00 -9.07
C ARG A 117 9.57 12.98 -9.35
N LEU A 118 10.36 12.84 -8.30
CA LEU A 118 11.82 12.89 -8.32
C LEU A 118 12.44 11.54 -7.95
N GLU A 119 11.74 10.44 -8.23
CA GLU A 119 12.17 9.09 -7.83
C GLU A 119 13.54 8.72 -8.42
N ASP A 120 13.86 9.22 -9.61
CA ASP A 120 15.12 8.96 -10.30
C ASP A 120 16.19 10.06 -10.14
N SER A 121 15.87 11.13 -9.39
CA SER A 121 16.69 12.35 -9.35
C SER A 121 18.00 12.17 -8.56
N GLU A 122 17.92 11.66 -7.32
CA GLU A 122 19.05 11.63 -6.39
C GLU A 122 19.34 10.23 -5.85
N VAL A 123 20.63 9.94 -5.56
CA VAL A 123 21.07 8.64 -5.02
C VAL A 123 20.41 8.33 -3.68
N PHE A 124 20.37 9.30 -2.77
CA PHE A 124 19.79 9.11 -1.43
C PHE A 124 18.27 8.90 -1.49
N ALA A 125 17.56 9.59 -2.40
CA ALA A 125 16.14 9.36 -2.65
C ALA A 125 15.89 7.93 -3.15
N ARG A 126 16.66 7.46 -4.14
CA ARG A 126 16.57 6.09 -4.65
C ARG A 126 16.85 5.04 -3.57
N GLU A 127 17.86 5.27 -2.73
CA GLU A 127 18.18 4.38 -1.61
C GLU A 127 17.04 4.32 -0.59
N ALA A 128 16.47 5.47 -0.21
CA ALA A 128 15.33 5.52 0.71
C ALA A 128 14.08 4.81 0.13
N ILE A 129 13.77 5.04 -1.15
CA ILE A 129 12.67 4.37 -1.86
C ILE A 129 12.90 2.85 -1.86
N MET A 130 14.12 2.40 -2.18
CA MET A 130 14.47 0.98 -2.20
C MET A 130 14.28 0.35 -0.82
N LYS A 131 14.79 0.98 0.25
CA LYS A 131 14.65 0.46 1.63
C LYS A 131 13.20 0.34 2.05
N ARG A 132 12.38 1.36 1.80
CA ARG A 132 10.93 1.31 2.09
C ARG A 132 10.23 0.22 1.28
N LYS A 133 10.52 0.12 -0.02
CA LYS A 133 9.95 -0.92 -0.89
C LYS A 133 10.31 -2.33 -0.40
N GLU A 134 11.54 -2.53 0.05
CA GLU A 134 11.99 -3.81 0.61
C GLU A 134 11.25 -4.15 1.90
N ALA A 135 11.05 -3.17 2.79
CA ALA A 135 10.25 -3.36 4.00
C ALA A 135 8.81 -3.74 3.65
N TYR A 136 8.11 -2.96 2.81
CA TYR A 136 6.71 -3.22 2.45
C TYR A 136 6.53 -4.53 1.68
N ARG A 137 7.57 -5.07 1.03
CA ARG A 137 7.50 -6.40 0.41
C ARG A 137 7.09 -7.47 1.42
N CYS A 138 7.51 -7.35 2.68
CA CYS A 138 7.11 -8.31 3.72
C CYS A 138 5.59 -8.27 3.97
N ILE A 139 4.95 -7.10 3.90
CA ILE A 139 3.49 -6.98 3.99
C ILE A 139 2.82 -7.65 2.77
N THR A 140 3.26 -7.33 1.56
CA THR A 140 2.64 -7.89 0.34
C THR A 140 2.85 -9.40 0.25
N SER A 141 4.04 -9.91 0.59
CA SER A 141 4.32 -11.34 0.67
C SER A 141 3.46 -12.06 1.72
N THR A 142 3.20 -11.41 2.85
CA THR A 142 2.27 -11.95 3.87
C THR A 142 0.86 -12.05 3.31
N LEU A 143 0.38 -11.00 2.63
CA LEU A 143 -0.94 -11.00 2.01
C LEU A 143 -1.06 -12.06 0.91
N ASP A 144 -0.03 -12.22 0.07
CA ASP A 144 0.03 -13.27 -0.95
C ASP A 144 -0.09 -14.66 -0.31
N ARG A 145 0.64 -14.91 0.78
CA ARG A 145 0.62 -16.18 1.49
C ARG A 145 -0.76 -16.46 2.10
N ILE A 146 -1.40 -15.45 2.69
CA ILE A 146 -2.78 -15.56 3.20
C ILE A 146 -3.73 -15.96 2.07
N MET A 147 -3.61 -15.37 0.88
CA MET A 147 -4.44 -15.73 -0.27
C MET A 147 -4.22 -17.17 -0.75
N VAL A 148 -2.97 -17.65 -0.73
CA VAL A 148 -2.64 -19.05 -1.07
C VAL A 148 -3.26 -20.00 -0.05
N ASP A 149 -3.14 -19.69 1.24
CA ASP A 149 -3.69 -20.51 2.31
C ASP A 149 -5.24 -20.54 2.24
N GLU A 150 -5.90 -19.40 2.00
CA GLU A 150 -7.36 -19.31 1.80
C GLU A 150 -7.84 -20.23 0.66
N ARG A 151 -7.11 -20.25 -0.47
CA ARG A 151 -7.45 -21.10 -1.62
C ARG A 151 -7.27 -22.59 -1.30
N SER A 152 -6.25 -22.94 -0.53
CA SER A 152 -5.97 -24.33 -0.15
C SER A 152 -7.02 -24.92 0.80
N LEU A 153 -7.59 -24.08 1.67
CA LEU A 153 -8.60 -24.46 2.66
C LEU A 153 -10.02 -24.55 2.08
N GLY A 154 -10.22 -24.18 0.81
CA GLY A 154 -11.53 -24.21 0.15
C GLY A 154 -12.54 -23.20 0.75
N THR A 155 -12.10 -22.31 1.64
CA THR A 155 -12.86 -21.21 2.19
C THR A 155 -12.91 -20.07 1.17
N GLY A 156 -13.60 -20.32 0.05
CA GLY A 156 -13.92 -19.28 -0.92
C GLY A 156 -14.78 -18.21 -0.27
N ASP A 157 -14.31 -16.96 -0.32
CA ASP A 157 -15.07 -15.72 -0.10
C ASP A 157 -15.40 -15.31 1.35
N GLN A 158 -14.87 -16.01 2.37
CA GLN A 158 -14.95 -15.52 3.75
C GLN A 158 -13.77 -14.59 4.08
N LEU A 159 -14.07 -13.39 4.59
CA LEU A 159 -13.13 -12.41 5.11
C LEU A 159 -12.16 -13.10 6.09
N ASN A 160 -10.94 -13.40 5.65
CA ASN A 160 -9.92 -13.92 6.54
C ASN A 160 -9.52 -12.81 7.51
N PRO A 161 -9.76 -12.98 8.82
CA PRO A 161 -9.47 -11.95 9.80
C PRO A 161 -8.00 -11.53 9.77
N SER A 162 -7.09 -12.43 9.39
CA SER A 162 -5.65 -12.13 9.26
C SER A 162 -5.37 -11.11 8.14
N LYS A 163 -6.04 -11.23 7.00
CA LYS A 163 -5.92 -10.27 5.88
C LYS A 163 -6.42 -8.90 6.31
N ASP A 164 -7.58 -8.85 6.96
CA ASP A 164 -8.18 -7.61 7.43
C ASP A 164 -7.33 -6.93 8.50
N ILE A 165 -6.71 -7.71 9.40
CA ILE A 165 -5.77 -7.19 10.40
C ILE A 165 -4.58 -6.50 9.71
N VAL A 166 -3.93 -7.15 8.75
CA VAL A 166 -2.77 -6.56 8.05
C VAL A 166 -3.15 -5.28 7.32
N ILE A 167 -4.25 -5.30 6.55
CA ILE A 167 -4.73 -4.13 5.80
C ILE A 167 -5.07 -2.99 6.77
N ARG A 168 -5.77 -3.30 7.87
CA ARG A 168 -6.16 -2.32 8.88
C ARG A 168 -4.95 -1.72 9.59
N SER A 169 -3.97 -2.53 10.00
CA SER A 169 -2.73 -2.05 10.62
C SER A 169 -2.00 -1.05 9.71
N VAL A 170 -2.01 -1.29 8.39
CA VAL A 170 -1.45 -0.32 7.43
C VAL A 170 -2.33 0.93 7.34
N PHE A 171 -3.66 0.78 7.25
CA PHE A 171 -4.56 1.93 7.09
C PHE A 171 -4.71 2.80 8.34
N ASP A 172 -4.43 2.26 9.53
CA ASP A 172 -4.36 2.99 10.79
C ASP A 172 -2.97 3.68 10.97
N SER A 173 -2.00 3.40 10.09
CA SER A 173 -0.69 4.03 10.10
C SER A 173 -0.71 5.43 9.46
N LYS A 174 0.37 6.20 9.66
CA LYS A 174 0.59 7.51 9.02
C LYS A 174 1.52 7.41 7.81
N ASP A 175 1.86 6.21 7.38
CA ASP A 175 2.87 5.98 6.34
C ASP A 175 2.22 5.93 4.95
N GLU A 176 2.12 7.09 4.31
CA GLU A 176 1.54 7.22 2.96
C GLU A 176 2.10 6.20 1.95
N LEU A 177 3.40 5.87 2.01
CA LEU A 177 3.99 4.92 1.07
C LEU A 177 3.61 3.48 1.35
N ALA A 178 3.37 3.12 2.63
CA ALA A 178 2.83 1.81 2.99
C ALA A 178 1.40 1.63 2.46
N HIS A 179 0.57 2.67 2.58
CA HIS A 179 -0.77 2.67 2.00
C HIS A 179 -0.72 2.50 0.49
N VAL A 180 0.15 3.23 -0.20
CA VAL A 180 0.36 3.10 -1.65
C VAL A 180 0.77 1.68 -2.04
N ALA A 181 1.64 1.02 -1.27
CA ALA A 181 2.04 -0.36 -1.51
C ALA A 181 0.84 -1.32 -1.38
N VAL A 182 0.03 -1.18 -0.32
CA VAL A 182 -1.17 -2.00 -0.12
C VAL A 182 -2.24 -1.72 -1.16
N PHE A 183 -2.48 -0.47 -1.55
CA PHE A 183 -3.43 -0.16 -2.63
C PHE A 183 -3.01 -0.79 -3.96
N LYS A 184 -1.73 -0.73 -4.31
CA LYS A 184 -1.22 -1.39 -5.51
C LYS A 184 -1.48 -2.89 -5.45
N TRP A 185 -1.14 -3.53 -4.33
CA TRP A 185 -1.38 -4.95 -4.12
C TRP A 185 -2.87 -5.32 -4.21
N LEU A 186 -3.76 -4.56 -3.57
CA LEU A 186 -5.21 -4.79 -3.61
C LEU A 186 -5.77 -4.68 -5.03
N LEU A 187 -5.31 -3.70 -5.81
CA LEU A 187 -5.74 -3.52 -7.19
C LEU A 187 -5.22 -4.61 -8.13
N GLU A 188 -4.00 -5.11 -7.89
CA GLU A 188 -3.40 -6.23 -8.63
C GLU A 188 -4.14 -7.55 -8.38
N HIS A 189 -4.78 -7.70 -7.21
CA HIS A 189 -5.54 -8.89 -6.81
C HIS A 189 -7.07 -8.68 -6.92
N ASP A 190 -7.52 -7.69 -7.68
CA ASP A 190 -8.95 -7.39 -7.94
C ASP A 190 -9.81 -7.04 -6.71
N PHE A 191 -9.20 -6.66 -5.57
CA PHE A 191 -9.90 -6.16 -4.38
C PHE A 191 -10.32 -4.68 -4.49
N VAL A 192 -10.90 -4.31 -5.63
CA VAL A 192 -11.34 -2.94 -5.93
C VAL A 192 -12.31 -2.41 -4.88
N ASN A 193 -13.25 -3.24 -4.43
CA ASN A 193 -14.25 -2.84 -3.44
C ASN A 193 -13.64 -2.47 -2.09
N VAL A 194 -12.58 -3.18 -1.66
CA VAL A 194 -11.85 -2.87 -0.42
C VAL A 194 -11.13 -1.54 -0.53
N VAL A 195 -10.51 -1.27 -1.70
CA VAL A 195 -9.87 0.02 -1.98
C VAL A 195 -10.89 1.15 -1.92
N LEU A 196 -12.04 1.03 -2.60
CA LEU A 196 -13.08 2.07 -2.59
C LEU A 196 -13.76 2.27 -1.23
N GLN A 197 -13.71 1.27 -0.34
CA GLN A 197 -14.23 1.34 1.03
C GLN A 197 -13.20 1.87 2.03
N SER A 198 -11.94 1.99 1.62
CA SER A 198 -10.88 2.47 2.48
C SER A 198 -11.16 3.89 2.95
N LYS A 199 -11.01 4.12 4.26
CA LYS A 199 -11.06 5.45 4.88
C LYS A 199 -9.69 6.13 4.91
N SER A 200 -8.72 5.60 4.18
CA SER A 200 -7.38 6.17 4.15
C SER A 200 -7.39 7.58 3.56
N PRO A 201 -6.72 8.55 4.20
CA PRO A 201 -6.61 9.92 3.69
C PRO A 201 -5.72 10.03 2.44
N TYR A 202 -5.03 8.95 2.04
CA TYR A 202 -4.08 8.92 0.93
C TYR A 202 -4.64 8.28 -0.34
N LEU A 203 -5.89 7.81 -0.31
CA LEU A 203 -6.50 7.11 -1.44
C LEU A 203 -6.70 8.03 -2.65
N GLU A 204 -7.25 9.22 -2.42
CA GLU A 204 -7.52 10.20 -3.47
C GLU A 204 -6.23 10.63 -4.18
N SER A 205 -5.20 11.00 -3.43
CA SER A 205 -3.90 11.40 -3.98
C SER A 205 -3.23 10.25 -4.75
N PHE A 206 -3.35 9.01 -4.28
CA PHE A 206 -2.87 7.83 -4.97
C PHE A 206 -3.59 7.58 -6.31
N LEU A 207 -4.92 7.64 -6.33
CA LEU A 207 -5.72 7.43 -7.54
C LEU A 207 -5.45 8.54 -8.57
N HIS A 208 -5.40 9.80 -8.13
CA HIS A 208 -5.07 10.93 -8.99
C HIS A 208 -3.71 10.74 -9.66
N ARG A 209 -2.70 10.41 -8.87
CA ARG A 209 -1.36 10.12 -9.36
C ARG A 209 -1.32 8.98 -10.38
N ARG A 210 -2.05 7.88 -10.14
CA ARG A 210 -2.16 6.74 -11.07
C ARG A 210 -2.74 7.17 -12.41
N VAL A 211 -3.73 8.06 -12.40
CA VAL A 211 -4.35 8.58 -13.63
C VAL A 211 -3.37 9.49 -14.38
N GLU A 212 -2.68 10.40 -13.68
CA GLU A 212 -1.65 11.29 -14.26
C GLU A 212 -0.47 10.54 -14.89
N GLU A 213 -0.04 9.44 -14.29
CA GLU A 213 1.07 8.61 -14.81
C GLU A 213 0.71 7.85 -16.09
N GLY A 214 -0.51 8.04 -16.62
CA GLY A 214 -1.00 7.38 -17.82
C GLY A 214 -1.78 6.10 -17.53
N GLY A 215 -2.31 5.96 -16.32
CA GLY A 215 -3.12 4.82 -15.87
C GLY A 215 -4.16 4.40 -16.91
N SER A 216 -4.43 3.09 -16.97
CA SER A 216 -5.45 2.52 -17.85
C SER A 216 -6.84 3.13 -17.60
N SER A 217 -7.79 2.92 -18.50
CA SER A 217 -9.20 3.30 -18.29
C SER A 217 -9.77 2.77 -16.97
N ARG A 218 -9.22 1.67 -16.44
CA ARG A 218 -9.56 1.12 -15.12
C ARG A 218 -9.19 2.06 -13.96
N SER A 219 -8.08 2.80 -14.06
CA SER A 219 -7.69 3.78 -13.02
C SER A 219 -8.62 5.00 -12.99
N LEU A 220 -9.12 5.42 -14.16
CA LEU A 220 -10.15 6.45 -14.25
C LEU A 220 -11.46 5.96 -13.62
N ASP A 221 -11.92 4.77 -14.01
CA ASP A 221 -13.15 4.17 -13.47
C ASP A 221 -13.08 4.03 -11.95
N LEU A 222 -11.91 3.70 -11.40
CA LEU A 222 -11.68 3.67 -9.95
C LEU A 222 -11.82 5.05 -9.29
N LEU A 223 -11.18 6.08 -9.85
CA LEU A 223 -11.24 7.44 -9.32
C LEU A 223 -12.67 7.99 -9.34
N TRP A 224 -13.39 7.72 -10.43
CA TRP A 224 -14.81 8.01 -10.53
C TRP A 224 -15.63 7.35 -9.42
N ARG A 225 -15.56 6.02 -9.31
CA ARG A 225 -16.33 5.25 -8.34
C ARG A 225 -16.02 5.68 -6.90
N PHE A 226 -14.80 6.12 -6.65
CA PHE A 226 -14.40 6.69 -5.37
C PHE A 226 -15.17 7.97 -5.05
N HIS A 227 -15.24 8.92 -5.99
CA HIS A 227 -15.98 10.17 -5.76
C HIS A 227 -17.50 9.98 -5.74
N GLU A 228 -18.03 9.08 -6.58
CA GLU A 228 -19.45 8.70 -6.55
C GLU A 228 -19.84 8.17 -5.17
N ARG A 229 -19.00 7.30 -4.58
CA ARG A 229 -19.24 6.74 -3.25
C ARG A 229 -19.06 7.76 -2.12
N SER A 230 -18.14 8.71 -2.30
CA SER A 230 -17.87 9.76 -1.32
C SER A 230 -18.95 10.85 -1.31
N GLY A 231 -19.85 10.86 -2.31
CA GLY A 231 -20.86 11.91 -2.51
C GLY A 231 -20.28 13.25 -2.98
N ASP A 232 -18.98 13.30 -3.24
CA ASP A 232 -18.27 14.53 -3.61
C ASP A 232 -18.29 14.74 -5.14
N HIS A 233 -19.50 14.76 -5.72
CA HIS A 233 -19.71 14.86 -7.17
C HIS A 233 -19.09 16.11 -7.79
N ARG A 234 -19.06 17.21 -7.05
CA ARG A 234 -18.44 18.47 -7.50
C ARG A 234 -16.92 18.35 -7.64
N LYS A 235 -16.23 17.78 -6.64
CA LYS A 235 -14.77 17.59 -6.70
C LYS A 235 -14.39 16.64 -7.84
N ALA A 236 -15.18 15.58 -8.05
CA ALA A 236 -14.98 14.67 -9.18
C ALA A 236 -15.10 15.40 -10.53
N THR A 237 -16.10 16.28 -10.65
CA THR A 237 -16.32 17.10 -11.85
C THR A 237 -15.10 17.97 -12.12
N ASP A 238 -14.70 18.78 -11.13
CA ASP A 238 -13.57 19.72 -11.24
C ASP A 238 -12.27 18.98 -11.64
N LEU A 239 -12.02 17.84 -10.99
CA LEU A 239 -10.84 17.01 -11.22
C LEU A 239 -10.83 16.37 -12.61
N LEU A 240 -11.93 15.74 -13.03
CA LEU A 240 -12.02 15.11 -14.36
C LEU A 240 -11.92 16.14 -15.47
N PHE A 241 -12.48 17.32 -15.26
CA PHE A 241 -12.38 18.44 -16.19
C PHE A 241 -10.95 18.99 -16.29
N GLU A 242 -10.24 19.15 -15.17
CA GLU A 242 -8.83 19.54 -15.16
C GLU A 242 -7.98 18.51 -15.90
N LEU A 243 -8.15 17.22 -15.59
CA LEU A 243 -7.40 16.13 -16.23
C LEU A 243 -7.63 16.06 -17.74
N ALA A 244 -8.85 16.35 -18.21
CA ALA A 244 -9.17 16.35 -19.64
C ALA A 244 -8.50 17.52 -20.41
N GLN A 245 -8.29 18.64 -19.71
CA GLN A 245 -7.71 19.85 -20.29
C GLN A 245 -6.19 19.88 -20.27
N ARG A 246 -5.55 19.09 -19.42
CA ARG A 246 -4.09 19.05 -19.33
C ARG A 246 -3.43 18.74 -20.66
N GLU A 247 -2.50 19.60 -21.05
CA GLU A 247 -1.69 19.46 -22.24
C GLU A 247 -0.62 18.38 -22.03
N THR A 248 -1.00 17.12 -22.25
CA THR A 248 -0.08 15.99 -22.22
C THR A 248 -0.26 15.10 -23.43
N ASP A 249 0.84 14.63 -24.01
CA ASP A 249 0.85 13.66 -25.12
C ASP A 249 0.50 12.23 -24.66
N LYS A 250 0.50 12.01 -23.34
CA LYS A 250 0.18 10.70 -22.73
C LYS A 250 -1.32 10.42 -22.72
N LEU A 251 -2.16 11.44 -22.88
CA LEU A 251 -3.62 11.32 -22.82
C LEU A 251 -4.23 11.35 -24.23
N SER A 252 -4.69 10.20 -24.72
CA SER A 252 -5.36 10.10 -26.01
C SER A 252 -6.69 10.85 -26.04
N ILE A 253 -7.12 11.29 -27.22
CA ILE A 253 -8.42 11.95 -27.42
C ILE A 253 -9.59 11.07 -26.95
N ASP A 254 -9.49 9.75 -27.15
CA ASP A 254 -10.46 8.76 -26.66
C ASP A 254 -10.64 8.85 -25.13
N ARG A 255 -9.53 9.01 -24.38
CA ARG A 255 -9.55 9.18 -22.93
C ARG A 255 -10.08 10.56 -22.51
N ARG A 256 -9.76 11.62 -23.25
CA ARG A 256 -10.32 12.97 -22.99
C ARG A 256 -11.83 13.00 -23.13
N VAL A 257 -12.38 12.37 -24.18
CA VAL A 257 -13.84 12.21 -24.34
C VAL A 257 -14.44 11.45 -23.17
N ALA A 258 -13.80 10.38 -22.69
CA ALA A 258 -14.28 9.64 -21.52
C ALA A 258 -14.28 10.51 -20.25
N TYR A 259 -13.22 11.28 -20.00
CA TYR A 259 -13.11 12.18 -18.84
C TYR A 259 -14.20 13.25 -18.87
N LEU A 260 -14.39 13.91 -20.01
CA LEU A 260 -15.41 14.95 -20.19
C LEU A 260 -16.84 14.40 -20.08
N SER A 261 -17.10 13.23 -20.66
CA SER A 261 -18.41 12.57 -20.56
C SER A 261 -18.76 12.25 -19.10
N GLN A 262 -17.78 11.79 -18.34
CA GLN A 262 -17.93 11.45 -16.93
C GLN A 262 -18.03 12.68 -16.04
N ALA A 263 -17.23 13.72 -16.31
CA ALA A 263 -17.36 15.02 -15.68
C ALA A 263 -18.77 15.60 -15.87
N ALA A 264 -19.32 15.52 -17.10
CA ALA A 264 -20.67 15.98 -17.40
C ALA A 264 -21.74 15.20 -16.63
N MET A 265 -21.61 13.88 -16.49
CA MET A 265 -22.52 13.07 -15.68
C MET A 265 -22.49 13.50 -14.21
N CYS A 266 -21.28 13.70 -13.67
CA CYS A 266 -21.08 14.10 -12.28
C CYS A 266 -21.60 15.50 -11.96
N ALA A 267 -21.37 16.43 -12.88
CA ALA A 267 -21.83 17.80 -12.77
C ALA A 267 -23.35 17.87 -12.72
N ARG A 268 -24.04 17.05 -13.52
CA ARG A 268 -25.50 16.91 -13.48
C ARG A 268 -25.99 16.36 -12.14
N SER A 269 -25.36 15.32 -11.61
CA SER A 269 -25.71 14.79 -10.28
C SER A 269 -25.50 15.83 -9.18
N ALA A 270 -24.37 16.54 -9.19
CA ALA A 270 -24.07 17.62 -8.25
C ALA A 270 -25.06 18.79 -8.37
N SER A 271 -25.54 19.12 -9.58
CA SER A 271 -26.54 20.17 -9.79
C SER A 271 -27.91 19.83 -9.21
N SER A 272 -28.24 18.53 -9.08
CA SER A 272 -29.47 18.09 -8.43
C SER A 272 -29.44 18.25 -6.91
N GLU A 273 -28.23 18.37 -6.33
CA GLU A 273 -28.00 18.47 -4.88
C GLU A 273 -27.62 19.90 -4.45
N ALA A 274 -27.29 20.79 -5.40
CA ALA A 274 -26.77 22.12 -5.13
C ALA A 274 -27.86 23.20 -5.07
N ASP A 275 -27.62 24.22 -4.24
CA ASP A 275 -28.46 25.43 -4.19
C ASP A 275 -28.43 26.19 -5.54
N PRO A 276 -29.53 26.88 -5.91
CA PRO A 276 -29.72 27.55 -7.20
C PRO A 276 -28.76 28.73 -7.49
N GLY A 277 -27.77 28.99 -6.63
CA GLY A 277 -26.74 30.01 -6.80
C GLY A 277 -25.32 29.47 -7.04
N SER A 278 -25.15 28.16 -7.27
CA SER A 278 -23.82 27.58 -7.51
C SER A 278 -23.41 27.71 -9.00
N ASN A 279 -22.13 28.06 -9.24
CA ASN A 279 -21.50 28.12 -10.58
C ASN A 279 -21.43 26.75 -11.30
N ILE A 280 -22.18 25.75 -10.86
CA ILE A 280 -22.16 24.41 -11.42
C ILE A 280 -22.82 24.38 -12.80
N HIS A 281 -23.79 25.26 -13.05
CA HIS A 281 -24.45 25.34 -14.35
C HIS A 281 -23.49 25.84 -15.44
N ASP A 282 -22.71 26.87 -15.14
CA ASP A 282 -21.67 27.38 -16.05
C ASP A 282 -20.63 26.30 -16.36
N LEU A 283 -20.21 25.55 -15.34
CA LEU A 283 -19.28 24.43 -15.50
C LEU A 283 -19.88 23.30 -16.35
N ILE A 284 -21.18 22.99 -16.21
CA ILE A 284 -21.86 21.99 -17.07
C ILE A 284 -21.82 22.43 -18.53
N VAL A 285 -22.11 23.70 -18.81
CA VAL A 285 -22.07 24.25 -20.17
C VAL A 285 -20.65 24.16 -20.72
N GLU A 286 -19.65 24.59 -19.96
CA GLU A 286 -18.25 24.55 -20.39
C GLU A 286 -17.76 23.12 -20.67
N ILE A 287 -18.09 22.15 -19.81
CA ILE A 287 -17.77 20.73 -20.03
C ILE A 287 -18.46 20.22 -21.30
N GLY A 288 -19.72 20.61 -21.52
CA GLY A 288 -20.49 20.25 -22.72
C GLY A 288 -19.81 20.73 -24.00
N ASP A 289 -19.47 22.02 -24.06
CA ASP A 289 -18.80 22.62 -25.22
C ASP A 289 -17.46 21.92 -25.53
N LYS A 290 -16.67 21.62 -24.49
CA LYS A 290 -15.38 20.91 -24.65
C LYS A 290 -15.59 19.46 -25.09
N LEU A 291 -16.63 18.79 -24.61
CA LEU A 291 -16.96 17.42 -24.99
C LEU A 291 -17.34 17.35 -26.47
N ASP A 292 -18.14 18.29 -26.96
CA ASP A 292 -18.53 18.36 -28.38
C ASP A 292 -17.31 18.51 -29.28
N VAL A 293 -16.39 19.42 -28.93
CA VAL A 293 -15.12 19.59 -29.65
C VAL A 293 -14.31 18.30 -29.64
N ALA A 294 -14.18 17.65 -28.48
CA ALA A 294 -13.41 16.41 -28.36
C ALA A 294 -14.01 15.26 -29.17
N GLN A 295 -15.35 15.17 -29.25
CA GLN A 295 -16.05 14.18 -30.08
C GLN A 295 -15.81 14.42 -31.57
N VAL A 296 -15.86 15.67 -32.03
CA VAL A 296 -15.55 16.03 -33.42
C VAL A 296 -14.10 15.69 -33.77
N GLN A 297 -13.16 15.98 -32.86
CA GLN A 297 -11.75 15.61 -33.02
C GLN A 297 -11.56 14.09 -33.12
N LEU A 298 -12.25 13.32 -32.28
CA LEU A 298 -12.23 11.86 -32.31
C LEU A 298 -12.79 11.31 -33.64
N ALA A 299 -13.96 11.80 -34.07
CA ALA A 299 -14.57 11.39 -35.34
C ALA A 299 -13.63 11.70 -36.53
N THR A 300 -13.03 12.88 -36.54
CA THR A 300 -12.07 13.30 -37.57
C THR A 300 -10.83 12.39 -37.59
N LYS A 301 -10.27 12.07 -36.42
CA LYS A 301 -9.15 11.12 -36.27
C LYS A 301 -9.49 9.77 -36.90
N LEU A 302 -10.66 9.19 -36.59
CA LEU A 302 -11.09 7.90 -37.14
C LEU A 302 -11.20 7.91 -38.67
N VAL A 303 -11.78 8.98 -39.24
CA VAL A 303 -11.88 9.16 -40.70
C VAL A 303 -10.50 9.28 -41.33
N LEU A 304 -9.60 10.09 -40.75
CA LEU A 304 -8.24 10.24 -41.25
C LEU A 304 -7.45 8.93 -41.20
N THR A 305 -7.53 8.17 -40.10
CA THR A 305 -6.88 6.86 -40.00
C THR A 305 -7.37 5.91 -41.07
N ARG A 306 -8.68 5.90 -41.35
CA ARG A 306 -9.27 5.09 -42.43
C ARG A 306 -8.76 5.52 -43.81
N LEU A 307 -8.71 6.82 -44.11
CA LEU A 307 -8.20 7.34 -45.38
C LEU A 307 -6.72 7.03 -45.57
N LEU A 308 -5.92 7.10 -44.51
CA LEU A 308 -4.49 6.76 -44.55
C LEU A 308 -4.27 5.25 -44.75
N SER A 309 -5.12 4.40 -44.19
CA SER A 309 -5.06 2.94 -44.40
C SER A 309 -5.47 2.49 -45.81
N LEU A 310 -6.12 3.37 -46.57
CA LEU A 310 -6.58 3.11 -47.94
C LEU A 310 -5.61 3.66 -49.00
N LYS A 311 -4.54 4.37 -48.60
CA LYS A 311 -3.46 4.75 -49.51
C LYS A 311 -2.48 3.57 -49.64
N PRO A 312 -2.16 3.12 -50.87
CA PRO A 312 -1.21 2.04 -51.11
C PRO A 312 0.23 2.41 -50.73
#